data_AF-A0A7R9MEP7-F1
#
_entry.id   AF-A0A7R9MEP7-F1
#
_cell.length_a   1.000
_cell.length_b   1.000
_cell.length_c   1.000
_cell.angle_alpha   90.00
_cell.angle_beta   90.00
_cell.angle_gamma   90.00
#
_symmetry.space_group_name_H-M   'P 1'
#
loop_
_entity.id
_entity.type
_entity.pdbx_description
1 polymer ?
#
loop_
_entity_poly.entity_id
_entity_poly.type
_entity_poly.pdbx_seq_one_letter_code
_entity_poly.pdbx_strand_id
1 'polypeptide(L)'
;MSPSGNGPTVTPNEGNHSFHMFGDNGPTLENSIEFLNKSRQSVRKDKVCVVSVIGKSCLSAHNSKASLVDQSIGKNVFRGLFCQTKTISELTNCQIDGYYDVRNKVIFLHLTSVLDSLAMTQICRNIEKDIYEKGFLQVWPDLQSNLCKALLLLFHLSHIIVIVSPSPHFDLNQINMFRILDSTRQKLQSIITECLQSLSSLPADWVQSGRLCSPRALFVFESYGKNQFITKEKLRNAERQLEDQIYRILRKTRLITNISANSLFAVSSHHDYVFISTTDPTIRHSSDYLMSRLIKYCNTEDKNSSSSDEENDCEANSFHSFLWTHIGIAHSKGFDDNIGRHAAPPIFELPSAKEFFQTALKLKELLFSANVENSSLKTIFNSLHSSLDIDTRFSESRCAKVLPIAMGIYQDSLPSHYTRDFHERKLAHALQHFTLQARGSAVYDFGQQLKRNCDDYWANGHQMCEVLSLTNNHCINPIHRLKTEDDNNSDDNNDSDTESDSKQRLPSMRHMSGAKLICACDCGRRQANREDPFTVKAANHDFYALMRNKCSCGHLERVLFPVFEPSSDYIEPARTVPLP
;
A
#
# COMPACT_ATOMS: atom_id res chain seq x y z
N MET A 1 26.45 -20.07 49.09
CA MET A 1 25.28 -20.96 49.04
C MET A 1 24.38 -20.52 47.90
N SER A 2 24.61 -21.10 46.73
CA SER A 2 23.79 -20.94 45.52
C SER A 2 22.66 -21.98 45.55
N PRO A 3 21.38 -21.61 45.41
CA PRO A 3 20.34 -22.62 45.24
C PRO A 3 20.31 -23.03 43.76
N SER A 4 20.87 -24.20 43.50
CA SER A 4 20.63 -24.99 42.30
C SER A 4 19.18 -25.48 42.30
N GLY A 5 18.30 -24.77 41.62
CA GLY A 5 16.93 -25.22 41.33
C GLY A 5 16.87 -25.77 39.91
N ASN A 6 16.92 -27.09 39.77
CA ASN A 6 16.56 -27.78 38.54
C ASN A 6 15.10 -27.44 38.19
N GLY A 7 14.90 -26.56 37.20
CA GLY A 7 13.60 -26.39 36.56
C GLY A 7 13.16 -27.71 35.91
N PRO A 8 11.85 -28.01 35.84
CA PRO A 8 11.38 -29.27 35.29
C PRO A 8 11.79 -29.31 33.81
N THR A 9 12.63 -30.29 33.49
CA THR A 9 12.87 -30.74 32.12
C THR A 9 11.52 -31.07 31.50
N VAL A 10 11.07 -30.24 30.56
CA VAL A 10 9.94 -30.52 29.69
C VAL A 10 10.24 -31.85 28.99
N THR A 11 9.46 -32.86 29.33
CA THR A 11 9.50 -34.17 28.69
C THR A 11 9.16 -34.01 27.20
N PRO A 12 9.99 -34.49 26.27
CA PRO A 12 9.77 -34.34 24.82
C PRO A 12 8.84 -35.44 24.31
N ASN A 13 7.59 -35.50 24.80
CA ASN A 13 6.70 -36.64 24.55
C ASN A 13 5.24 -36.28 24.25
N GLU A 14 4.98 -35.17 23.55
CA GLU A 14 3.73 -34.96 22.81
C GLU A 14 4.09 -34.64 21.36
N GLY A 15 3.71 -35.50 20.40
CA GLY A 15 3.99 -35.28 18.99
C GLY A 15 3.41 -33.94 18.52
N ASN A 16 4.22 -33.10 17.87
CA ASN A 16 3.81 -31.77 17.43
C ASN A 16 2.68 -31.84 16.40
N HIS A 17 1.44 -31.69 16.86
CA HIS A 17 0.23 -31.59 16.04
C HIS A 17 -0.01 -30.18 15.48
N SER A 18 0.74 -29.18 15.96
CA SER A 18 0.76 -27.81 15.44
C SER A 18 1.82 -27.64 14.36
N PHE A 19 1.56 -26.77 13.39
CA PHE A 19 2.48 -26.48 12.29
C PHE A 19 2.33 -25.04 11.80
N HIS A 20 3.36 -24.52 11.14
CA HIS A 20 3.33 -23.20 10.51
C HIS A 20 3.47 -23.34 8.99
N MET A 21 2.65 -22.58 8.24
CA MET A 21 2.78 -22.55 6.78
C MET A 21 3.92 -21.65 6.31
N PHE A 22 4.21 -20.53 6.98
CA PHE A 22 5.18 -19.52 6.53
C PHE A 22 6.34 -19.22 7.50
N GLY A 23 6.35 -19.83 8.69
CA GLY A 23 7.37 -19.54 9.71
C GLY A 23 8.64 -20.38 9.53
N ASP A 24 9.80 -19.74 9.65
CA ASP A 24 11.13 -20.39 9.62
C ASP A 24 11.50 -21.04 10.96
N ASN A 25 10.89 -20.57 12.05
CA ASN A 25 11.13 -21.04 13.41
C ASN A 25 9.94 -21.89 13.91
N GLY A 26 9.99 -23.21 13.71
CA GLY A 26 9.00 -24.15 14.23
C GLY A 26 8.74 -25.36 13.32
N PRO A 27 7.80 -26.25 13.68
CA PRO A 27 7.39 -27.34 12.81
C PRO A 27 6.78 -26.78 11.51
N THR A 28 7.49 -26.92 10.39
CA THR A 28 7.01 -26.54 9.06
C THR A 28 5.97 -27.54 8.55
N LEU A 29 5.26 -27.17 7.48
CA LEU A 29 4.37 -28.09 6.77
C LEU A 29 5.08 -29.40 6.34
N GLU A 30 6.36 -29.32 5.99
CA GLU A 30 7.21 -30.47 5.67
C GLU A 30 7.44 -31.36 6.90
N ASN A 31 7.67 -30.77 8.07
CA ASN A 31 7.78 -31.50 9.32
C ASN A 31 6.45 -32.20 9.67
N SER A 32 5.30 -31.62 9.33
CA SER A 32 3.99 -32.28 9.47
C SER A 32 3.82 -33.46 8.52
N ILE A 33 4.30 -33.34 7.28
CA ILE A 33 4.33 -34.45 6.31
C ILE A 33 5.24 -35.57 6.83
N GLU A 34 6.41 -35.22 7.37
CA GLU A 34 7.33 -36.19 7.98
C GLU A 34 6.72 -36.85 9.22
N PHE A 35 6.05 -36.09 10.08
CA PHE A 35 5.30 -36.60 11.23
C PHE A 35 4.20 -37.58 10.80
N LEU A 36 3.42 -37.26 9.77
CA LEU A 36 2.43 -38.18 9.21
C LEU A 36 3.08 -39.43 8.63
N ASN A 37 4.23 -39.27 7.97
CA ASN A 37 5.04 -40.38 7.44
C ASN A 37 5.69 -41.25 8.53
N LYS A 38 5.81 -40.75 9.76
CA LYS A 38 6.22 -41.53 10.94
C LYS A 38 5.02 -42.10 11.72
N SER A 39 3.84 -41.47 11.60
CA SER A 39 2.60 -41.88 12.26
C SER A 39 1.97 -43.14 11.63
N ARG A 40 1.10 -43.82 12.40
CA ARG A 40 0.38 -45.03 11.99
C ARG A 40 -0.37 -44.81 10.66
N GLN A 41 -0.42 -45.84 9.80
CA GLN A 41 -1.10 -45.78 8.50
C GLN A 41 -2.58 -45.35 8.59
N SER A 42 -3.26 -45.60 9.72
CA SER A 42 -4.64 -45.17 9.95
C SER A 42 -4.80 -43.66 9.92
N VAL A 43 -3.90 -42.92 10.57
CA VAL A 43 -3.93 -41.45 10.65
C VAL A 43 -3.73 -40.81 9.27
N ARG A 44 -3.03 -41.50 8.36
CA ARG A 44 -2.81 -40.99 6.99
C ARG A 44 -4.04 -41.10 6.11
N LYS A 45 -4.89 -42.09 6.35
CA LYS A 45 -6.12 -42.35 5.57
C LYS A 45 -7.35 -41.70 6.17
N ASP A 46 -7.23 -41.10 7.36
CA ASP A 46 -8.34 -40.40 7.98
C ASP A 46 -8.78 -39.23 7.11
N LYS A 47 -10.07 -39.25 6.79
CA LYS A 47 -10.78 -38.19 6.07
C LYS A 47 -10.99 -37.02 7.03
N VAL A 48 -10.47 -35.85 6.66
CA VAL A 48 -10.38 -34.68 7.55
C VAL A 48 -11.26 -33.54 7.08
N CYS A 49 -11.91 -32.86 8.03
CA CYS A 49 -12.57 -31.58 7.78
C CYS A 49 -11.57 -30.44 8.04
N VAL A 50 -11.66 -29.35 7.28
CA VAL A 50 -10.74 -28.21 7.39
C VAL A 50 -11.52 -26.95 7.76
N VAL A 51 -11.14 -26.35 8.88
CA VAL A 51 -11.77 -25.14 9.43
C VAL A 51 -10.74 -24.03 9.49
N SER A 52 -10.98 -22.94 8.77
CA SER A 52 -10.09 -21.77 8.76
C SER A 52 -10.70 -20.61 9.56
N VAL A 53 -9.89 -19.97 10.38
CA VAL A 53 -10.24 -18.79 11.17
C VAL A 53 -9.56 -17.57 10.56
N ILE A 54 -10.37 -16.63 10.09
CA ILE A 54 -9.94 -15.37 9.48
C ILE A 54 -10.69 -14.20 10.13
N GLY A 55 -10.26 -12.97 9.84
CA GLY A 55 -10.98 -11.76 10.28
C GLY A 55 -10.08 -10.77 11.00
N LYS A 56 -10.64 -10.03 11.95
CA LYS A 56 -9.96 -8.96 12.70
C LYS A 56 -9.88 -9.31 14.18
N SER A 57 -8.86 -8.79 14.86
CA SER A 57 -8.75 -8.87 16.33
C SER A 57 -8.43 -7.52 16.96
N CYS A 58 -9.00 -7.28 18.15
CA CYS A 58 -8.64 -6.15 18.99
C CYS A 58 -7.22 -6.27 19.56
N LEU A 59 -6.61 -5.11 19.83
CA LEU A 59 -5.36 -5.03 20.58
C LEU A 59 -5.61 -5.37 22.05
N SER A 60 -5.33 -6.60 22.44
CA SER A 60 -5.17 -6.98 23.84
C SER A 60 -4.02 -7.97 23.97
N ALA A 61 -3.42 -8.06 25.15
CA ALA A 61 -2.23 -8.89 25.38
C ALA A 61 -2.45 -10.39 25.07
N HIS A 62 -3.71 -10.83 24.98
CA HIS A 62 -4.07 -12.23 24.81
C HIS A 62 -5.18 -12.47 23.78
N ASN A 63 -5.54 -11.45 22.99
CA ASN A 63 -6.58 -11.64 21.98
C ASN A 63 -6.00 -12.39 20.78
N SER A 64 -6.54 -13.57 20.53
CA SER A 64 -6.36 -14.29 19.28
C SER A 64 -7.75 -14.51 18.69
N LYS A 65 -7.88 -14.38 17.37
CA LYS A 65 -9.13 -14.69 16.67
C LYS A 65 -9.56 -16.14 16.88
N ALA A 66 -8.59 -17.03 17.09
CA ALA A 66 -8.83 -18.44 17.38
C ALA A 66 -9.08 -18.73 18.88
N SER A 67 -9.26 -17.72 19.74
CA SER A 67 -9.49 -17.93 21.18
C SER A 67 -10.73 -18.79 21.47
N LEU A 68 -11.81 -18.59 20.72
CA LEU A 68 -13.04 -19.39 20.82
C LEU A 68 -12.83 -20.84 20.34
N VAL A 69 -11.94 -21.05 19.36
CA VAL A 69 -11.56 -22.39 18.89
C VAL A 69 -10.68 -23.10 19.92
N ASP A 70 -9.72 -22.40 20.53
CA ASP A 70 -8.93 -22.94 21.64
C ASP A 70 -9.84 -23.37 22.80
N GLN A 71 -10.86 -22.56 23.12
CA GLN A 71 -11.87 -22.91 24.12
C GLN A 71 -12.69 -24.14 23.72
N SER A 72 -13.11 -24.27 22.46
CA SER A 72 -13.91 -25.41 22.00
C SER A 72 -13.11 -26.71 21.98
N ILE A 73 -11.80 -26.65 21.69
CA ILE A 73 -10.91 -27.81 21.75
C ILE A 73 -10.52 -28.13 23.20
N GLY A 74 -10.65 -27.17 24.12
CA GLY A 74 -10.17 -27.27 25.50
C GLY A 74 -8.65 -27.24 25.62
N LYS A 75 -7.95 -26.68 24.62
CA LYS A 75 -6.49 -26.56 24.56
C LYS A 75 -6.08 -25.19 24.03
N ASN A 76 -5.09 -24.56 24.66
CA ASN A 76 -4.51 -23.32 24.16
C ASN A 76 -3.49 -23.61 23.06
N VAL A 77 -3.95 -23.77 21.83
CA VAL A 77 -3.10 -24.09 20.69
C VAL A 77 -2.61 -22.82 20.02
N PHE A 78 -3.52 -21.90 19.71
CA PHE A 78 -3.22 -20.71 18.92
C PHE A 78 -2.86 -19.51 19.78
N ARG A 79 -3.31 -19.45 21.03
CA ARG A 79 -3.18 -18.27 21.89
C ARG A 79 -1.76 -17.98 22.41
N GLY A 80 -0.79 -18.88 22.24
CA GLY A 80 0.58 -18.71 22.71
C GLY A 80 0.70 -18.64 24.24
N LEU A 81 1.92 -18.73 24.76
CA LEU A 81 2.18 -18.54 26.20
C LEU A 81 2.02 -17.06 26.59
N PHE A 82 1.74 -16.82 27.87
CA PHE A 82 1.62 -15.47 28.43
C PHE A 82 2.88 -14.65 28.10
N CYS A 83 2.71 -13.44 27.54
CA CYS A 83 3.78 -12.54 27.08
C CYS A 83 4.62 -13.00 25.88
N GLN A 84 4.28 -14.11 25.22
CA GLN A 84 5.00 -14.54 24.02
C GLN A 84 4.41 -13.87 22.78
N THR A 85 5.19 -12.97 22.16
CA THR A 85 4.83 -12.41 20.86
C THR A 85 5.15 -13.41 19.77
N LYS A 86 4.15 -13.78 18.96
CA LYS A 86 4.38 -14.58 17.75
C LYS A 86 5.24 -13.79 16.76
N THR A 87 6.22 -14.47 16.16
CA THR A 87 7.05 -13.93 15.09
C THR A 87 6.36 -14.14 13.75
N ILE A 88 6.00 -13.04 13.11
CA ILE A 88 5.42 -13.03 11.76
C ILE A 88 6.56 -13.10 10.75
N SER A 89 6.36 -13.84 9.66
CA SER A 89 7.31 -13.89 8.55
C SER A 89 7.51 -12.50 7.94
N GLU A 90 8.77 -12.04 7.89
CA GLU A 90 9.14 -10.74 7.34
C GLU A 90 8.88 -10.62 5.83
N LEU A 91 8.92 -11.75 5.12
CA LEU A 91 8.77 -11.79 3.66
C LEU A 91 7.31 -11.63 3.21
N THR A 92 6.37 -12.28 3.89
CA THR A 92 4.95 -12.31 3.50
C THR A 92 4.07 -11.39 4.34
N ASN A 93 4.55 -10.91 5.49
CA ASN A 93 3.80 -10.10 6.46
C ASN A 93 2.48 -10.76 6.90
N CYS A 94 2.38 -12.09 6.75
CA CYS A 94 1.22 -12.91 7.07
C CYS A 94 1.70 -14.29 7.54
N GLN A 95 0.98 -14.89 8.49
CA GLN A 95 1.30 -16.20 9.04
C GLN A 95 0.03 -17.05 9.12
N ILE A 96 0.08 -18.29 8.60
CA ILE A 96 -0.99 -19.27 8.79
C ILE A 96 -0.45 -20.35 9.73
N ASP A 97 -1.06 -20.44 10.91
CA ASP A 97 -0.79 -21.48 11.90
C ASP A 97 -1.83 -22.58 11.74
N GLY A 98 -1.38 -23.83 11.74
CA GLY A 98 -2.24 -25.00 11.62
C GLY A 98 -2.19 -25.88 12.85
N TYR A 99 -3.29 -26.58 13.13
CA TYR A 99 -3.37 -27.62 14.16
C TYR A 99 -4.23 -28.78 13.68
N TYR A 100 -3.68 -29.98 13.74
CA TYR A 100 -4.41 -31.19 13.39
C TYR A 100 -4.93 -31.92 14.63
N ASP A 101 -6.24 -31.85 14.85
CA ASP A 101 -6.92 -32.63 15.88
C ASP A 101 -7.24 -34.03 15.35
N VAL A 102 -6.37 -34.99 15.68
CA VAL A 102 -6.51 -36.40 15.29
C VAL A 102 -7.78 -37.03 15.87
N ARG A 103 -8.26 -36.57 17.04
CA ARG A 103 -9.42 -37.19 17.72
C ARG A 103 -10.71 -36.89 16.97
N ASN A 104 -10.89 -35.62 16.61
CA ASN A 104 -12.07 -35.15 15.91
C ASN A 104 -11.93 -35.19 14.38
N LYS A 105 -10.74 -35.53 13.87
CA LYS A 105 -10.40 -35.53 12.43
C LYS A 105 -10.60 -34.17 11.78
N VAL A 106 -10.20 -33.10 12.48
CA VAL A 106 -10.33 -31.71 12.02
C VAL A 106 -8.97 -31.04 11.96
N ILE A 107 -8.71 -30.31 10.88
CA ILE A 107 -7.56 -29.43 10.75
C ILE A 107 -8.04 -27.99 10.91
N PHE A 108 -7.51 -27.30 11.92
CA PHE A 108 -7.74 -25.89 12.15
C PHE A 108 -6.61 -25.08 11.53
N LEU A 109 -6.95 -24.03 10.78
CA LEU A 109 -6.02 -23.06 10.23
C LEU A 109 -6.35 -21.68 10.80
N HIS A 110 -5.36 -20.95 11.29
CA HIS A 110 -5.52 -19.61 11.84
C HIS A 110 -4.63 -18.64 11.08
N LEU A 111 -5.25 -17.64 10.44
CA LEU A 111 -4.55 -16.59 9.72
C LEU A 111 -4.24 -15.42 10.67
N THR A 112 -2.97 -15.16 10.92
CA THR A 112 -2.49 -13.91 11.52
C THR A 112 -2.04 -12.97 10.41
N SER A 113 -2.59 -11.75 10.37
CA SER A 113 -2.32 -10.82 9.27
C SER A 113 -2.36 -9.36 9.72
N VAL A 114 -2.19 -8.45 8.76
CA VAL A 114 -2.33 -7.00 8.89
C VAL A 114 -3.69 -6.59 9.50
N LEU A 115 -4.74 -7.43 9.42
CA LEU A 115 -6.04 -7.17 10.05
C LEU A 115 -6.05 -7.35 11.58
N ASP A 116 -5.01 -7.94 12.15
CA ASP A 116 -4.85 -8.12 13.59
C ASP A 116 -4.07 -6.97 14.19
N SER A 117 -4.60 -6.35 15.24
CA SER A 117 -3.99 -5.15 15.81
C SER A 117 -2.58 -5.39 16.38
N LEU A 118 -2.35 -6.57 16.99
CA LEU A 118 -1.04 -6.95 17.51
C LEU A 118 -0.03 -7.17 16.37
N ALA A 119 -0.45 -7.92 15.34
CA ALA A 119 0.36 -8.20 14.17
C ALA A 119 0.71 -6.93 13.38
N MET A 120 -0.28 -6.05 13.19
CA MET A 120 -0.09 -4.74 12.57
C MET A 120 1.02 -3.96 13.27
N THR A 121 1.04 -3.95 14.61
CA THR A 121 2.07 -3.22 15.38
C THR A 121 3.46 -3.78 15.10
N GLN A 122 3.61 -5.09 14.94
CA GLN A 122 4.88 -5.73 14.59
C GLN A 122 5.28 -5.43 13.13
N ILE A 123 4.34 -5.56 12.20
CA ILE A 123 4.54 -5.30 10.78
C ILE A 123 4.93 -3.84 10.54
N CYS A 124 4.27 -2.89 11.20
CA CYS A 124 4.61 -1.46 11.10
C CYS A 124 6.03 -1.16 11.59
N ARG A 125 6.55 -1.89 12.59
CA ARG A 125 7.96 -1.76 13.03
C ARG A 125 8.94 -2.32 12.01
N ASN A 126 8.59 -3.44 11.36
CA ASN A 126 9.45 -4.06 10.36
C ASN A 126 9.54 -3.22 9.08
N ILE A 127 8.43 -2.60 8.67
CA ILE A 127 8.28 -1.86 7.41
C ILE A 127 8.45 -0.34 7.63
N GLU A 128 8.87 0.08 8.81
CA GLU A 128 9.02 1.50 9.17
C GLU A 128 9.88 2.25 8.14
N LYS A 129 11.01 1.66 7.73
CA LYS A 129 11.90 2.24 6.71
C LYS A 129 11.22 2.40 5.35
N ASP A 130 10.52 1.38 4.87
CA ASP A 130 9.82 1.42 3.58
C ASP A 130 8.67 2.44 3.61
N ILE A 131 7.99 2.59 4.75
CA ILE A 131 6.93 3.61 4.92
C ILE A 131 7.53 5.02 4.81
N TYR A 132 8.72 5.26 5.37
CA TYR A 132 9.41 6.55 5.25
C TYR A 132 9.91 6.83 3.83
N GLU A 133 10.42 5.82 3.12
CA GLU A 133 10.99 5.99 1.78
C GLU A 133 9.92 6.08 0.67
N LYS A 134 8.92 5.18 0.70
CA LYS A 134 7.90 5.06 -0.38
C LYS A 134 6.56 5.69 -0.01
N GLY A 135 6.28 5.87 1.27
CA GLY A 135 5.00 6.33 1.77
C GLY A 135 3.99 5.20 2.00
N PHE A 136 3.09 5.40 2.98
CA PHE A 136 2.10 4.42 3.41
C PHE A 136 1.19 3.92 2.27
N LEU A 137 0.72 4.81 1.39
CA LEU A 137 -0.22 4.47 0.33
C LEU A 137 0.37 3.55 -0.75
N GLN A 138 1.70 3.51 -0.90
CA GLN A 138 2.37 2.59 -1.84
C GLN A 138 2.63 1.23 -1.20
N VAL A 139 2.97 1.21 0.09
CA VAL A 139 3.25 -0.01 0.86
C VAL A 139 1.97 -0.80 1.19
N TRP A 140 0.88 -0.10 1.45
CA TRP A 140 -0.38 -0.71 1.90
C TRP A 140 -1.01 -1.69 0.88
N PRO A 141 -1.07 -1.39 -0.43
CA PRO A 141 -1.52 -2.36 -1.44
C PRO A 141 -0.68 -3.65 -1.48
N ASP A 142 0.64 -3.58 -1.25
CA ASP A 142 1.50 -4.76 -1.21
C ASP A 142 1.14 -5.67 -0.03
N LEU A 143 0.93 -5.06 1.14
CA LEU A 143 0.44 -5.75 2.33
C LEU A 143 -0.93 -6.40 2.12
N GLN A 144 -1.87 -5.67 1.50
CA GLN A 144 -3.19 -6.19 1.16
C GLN A 144 -3.13 -7.30 0.10
N SER A 145 -2.21 -7.22 -0.85
CA SER A 145 -2.00 -8.26 -1.87
C SER A 145 -1.55 -9.57 -1.24
N ASN A 146 -0.59 -9.50 -0.30
CA ASN A 146 -0.14 -10.68 0.45
C ASN A 146 -1.25 -11.28 1.32
N LEU A 147 -2.04 -10.43 2.00
CA LEU A 147 -3.24 -10.86 2.71
C LEU A 147 -4.24 -11.56 1.77
N CYS A 148 -4.50 -11.00 0.59
CA CYS A 148 -5.42 -11.58 -0.38
C CYS A 148 -4.92 -12.95 -0.87
N LYS A 149 -3.62 -13.11 -1.15
CA LYS A 149 -3.02 -14.41 -1.50
C LYS A 149 -3.20 -15.43 -0.38
N ALA A 150 -2.99 -15.03 0.88
CA ALA A 150 -3.19 -15.91 2.03
C ALA A 150 -4.65 -16.31 2.19
N LEU A 151 -5.59 -15.37 2.00
CA LEU A 151 -7.02 -15.66 2.01
C LEU A 151 -7.42 -16.60 0.88
N LEU A 152 -6.95 -16.38 -0.36
CA LEU A 152 -7.19 -17.28 -1.49
C LEU A 152 -6.77 -18.71 -1.15
N LEU A 153 -5.57 -18.90 -0.59
CA LEU A 153 -5.09 -20.21 -0.16
C LEU A 153 -6.08 -20.88 0.81
N LEU A 154 -6.58 -20.14 1.81
CA LEU A 154 -7.56 -20.66 2.76
C LEU A 154 -8.91 -20.98 2.10
N PHE A 155 -9.40 -20.15 1.18
CA PHE A 155 -10.65 -20.43 0.44
C PHE A 155 -10.55 -21.66 -0.45
N HIS A 156 -9.37 -22.02 -0.95
CA HIS A 156 -9.16 -23.26 -1.72
C HIS A 156 -9.05 -24.52 -0.83
N LEU A 157 -8.50 -24.37 0.38
CA LEU A 157 -8.19 -25.48 1.29
C LEU A 157 -9.28 -25.79 2.33
N SER A 158 -10.25 -24.89 2.54
CA SER A 158 -11.19 -24.99 3.67
C SER A 158 -12.54 -25.58 3.28
N HIS A 159 -13.16 -26.27 4.24
CA HIS A 159 -14.58 -26.61 4.18
C HIS A 159 -15.41 -25.54 4.90
N ILE A 160 -14.93 -25.05 6.04
CA ILE A 160 -15.61 -24.04 6.86
C ILE A 160 -14.65 -22.86 7.06
N ILE A 161 -15.18 -21.65 6.94
CA ILE A 161 -14.44 -20.42 7.20
C ILE A 161 -15.16 -19.64 8.29
N VAL A 162 -14.50 -19.48 9.43
CA VAL A 162 -14.97 -18.69 10.56
C VAL A 162 -14.40 -17.27 10.42
N ILE A 163 -15.28 -16.30 10.21
CA ILE A 163 -14.96 -14.88 10.06
C ILE A 163 -15.22 -14.19 11.39
N VAL A 164 -14.14 -13.87 12.10
CA VAL A 164 -14.18 -13.22 13.41
C VAL A 164 -14.16 -11.71 13.26
N SER A 165 -15.09 -11.03 13.91
CA SER A 165 -15.15 -9.57 13.97
C SER A 165 -15.23 -9.11 15.43
N PRO A 166 -14.38 -8.17 15.85
CA PRO A 166 -14.30 -7.75 17.25
C PRO A 166 -15.48 -6.87 17.72
N SER A 167 -16.44 -6.59 16.85
CA SER A 167 -17.60 -5.76 17.11
C SER A 167 -18.87 -6.45 16.61
N PRO A 168 -20.05 -6.21 17.23
CA PRO A 168 -21.31 -6.86 16.85
C PRO A 168 -21.97 -6.26 15.60
N HIS A 169 -21.17 -5.91 14.59
CA HIS A 169 -21.65 -5.34 13.33
C HIS A 169 -20.87 -5.92 12.17
N PHE A 170 -21.55 -6.16 11.05
CA PHE A 170 -20.92 -6.66 9.83
C PHE A 170 -20.10 -5.57 9.14
N ASP A 171 -18.81 -5.84 8.90
CA ASP A 171 -17.90 -4.91 8.24
C ASP A 171 -18.08 -4.91 6.71
N LEU A 172 -18.62 -3.81 6.19
CA LEU A 172 -18.85 -3.64 4.75
C LEU A 172 -17.55 -3.60 3.93
N ASN A 173 -16.40 -3.27 4.54
CA ASN A 173 -15.12 -3.24 3.82
C ASN A 173 -14.70 -4.64 3.35
N GLN A 174 -15.11 -5.69 4.07
CA GLN A 174 -14.84 -7.08 3.68
C GLN A 174 -15.53 -7.45 2.36
N ILE A 175 -16.66 -6.81 2.01
CA ILE A 175 -17.38 -7.08 0.76
C ILE A 175 -16.49 -6.80 -0.44
N ASN A 176 -15.78 -5.66 -0.45
CA ASN A 176 -14.90 -5.32 -1.56
C ASN A 176 -13.77 -6.36 -1.70
N MET A 177 -13.17 -6.73 -0.57
CA MET A 177 -12.15 -7.77 -0.51
C MET A 177 -12.67 -9.11 -1.06
N PHE A 178 -13.85 -9.58 -0.63
CA PHE A 178 -14.44 -10.82 -1.12
C PHE A 178 -14.74 -10.79 -2.63
N ARG A 179 -15.16 -9.64 -3.17
CA ARG A 179 -15.38 -9.49 -4.63
C ARG A 179 -14.09 -9.59 -5.41
N ILE A 180 -13.02 -8.94 -4.93
CA ILE A 180 -11.69 -9.00 -5.53
C ILE A 180 -11.15 -10.44 -5.46
N LEU A 181 -11.33 -11.12 -4.32
CA LEU A 181 -10.93 -12.52 -4.15
C LEU A 181 -11.68 -13.44 -5.11
N ASP A 182 -13.00 -13.32 -5.26
CA ASP A 182 -13.76 -14.18 -6.18
C ASP A 182 -13.36 -13.95 -7.64
N SER A 183 -13.16 -12.69 -8.06
CA SER A 183 -12.66 -12.39 -9.41
C SER A 183 -11.27 -12.98 -9.65
N THR A 184 -10.39 -12.91 -8.65
CA THR A 184 -9.02 -13.46 -8.75
C THR A 184 -9.05 -14.98 -8.77
N ARG A 185 -9.89 -15.61 -7.94
CA ARG A 185 -10.12 -17.07 -7.92
C ARG A 185 -10.54 -17.60 -9.29
N GLN A 186 -11.51 -16.95 -9.94
CA GLN A 186 -11.97 -17.34 -11.28
C GLN A 186 -10.84 -17.27 -12.32
N LYS A 187 -9.97 -16.26 -12.24
CA LYS A 187 -8.80 -16.13 -13.12
C LYS A 187 -7.71 -17.18 -12.82
N LEU A 188 -7.55 -17.57 -11.55
CA LEU A 188 -6.58 -18.58 -11.12
C LEU A 188 -7.03 -20.03 -11.39
N GLN A 189 -8.31 -20.24 -11.68
CA GLN A 189 -8.91 -21.57 -11.79
C GLN A 189 -8.12 -22.52 -12.70
N SER A 190 -7.79 -22.09 -13.92
CA SER A 190 -7.08 -22.93 -14.90
C SER A 190 -5.69 -23.36 -14.40
N ILE A 191 -4.98 -22.44 -13.77
CA ILE A 191 -3.60 -22.63 -13.29
C ILE A 191 -3.60 -23.54 -12.06
N ILE A 192 -4.58 -23.37 -11.17
CA ILE A 192 -4.76 -24.26 -10.01
C ILE A 192 -5.13 -25.67 -10.47
N THR A 193 -6.01 -25.82 -11.45
CA THR A 193 -6.37 -27.13 -12.00
C THR A 193 -5.14 -27.85 -12.59
N GLU A 194 -4.31 -27.16 -13.37
CA GLU A 194 -3.04 -27.73 -13.89
C GLU A 194 -2.09 -28.14 -12.76
N CYS A 195 -1.97 -27.31 -11.73
CA CYS A 195 -1.16 -27.59 -10.55
C CYS A 195 -1.67 -28.85 -9.80
N LEU A 196 -2.97 -28.99 -9.63
CA LEU A 196 -3.58 -30.15 -8.96
C LEU A 196 -3.53 -31.42 -9.81
N GLN A 197 -3.63 -31.33 -11.15
CA GLN A 197 -3.52 -32.49 -12.06
C GLN A 197 -2.18 -33.22 -11.92
N SER A 198 -1.11 -32.48 -11.61
CA SER A 198 0.19 -33.09 -11.37
C SER A 198 0.28 -33.89 -10.06
N LEU A 199 -0.74 -33.84 -9.19
CA LEU A 199 -0.89 -34.71 -8.02
C LEU A 199 -1.78 -35.90 -8.41
N SER A 200 -1.17 -37.05 -8.71
CA SER A 200 -1.83 -38.24 -9.26
C SER A 200 -2.82 -38.95 -8.32
N SER A 201 -3.07 -38.43 -7.12
CA SER A 201 -3.89 -39.06 -6.08
C SER A 201 -5.24 -38.37 -5.82
N LEU A 202 -5.58 -37.30 -6.54
CA LEU A 202 -6.76 -36.48 -6.22
C LEU A 202 -8.00 -36.87 -7.03
N PRO A 203 -9.22 -36.77 -6.45
CA PRO A 203 -10.48 -36.91 -7.17
C PRO A 203 -10.63 -35.91 -8.33
N ALA A 204 -11.26 -36.35 -9.42
CA ALA A 204 -11.45 -35.53 -10.62
C ALA A 204 -12.26 -34.23 -10.35
N ASP A 205 -13.29 -34.31 -9.51
CA ASP A 205 -14.16 -33.17 -9.17
C ASP A 205 -13.41 -32.09 -8.38
N TRP A 206 -12.51 -32.50 -7.47
CA TRP A 206 -11.63 -31.58 -6.74
C TRP A 206 -10.65 -30.90 -7.71
N VAL A 207 -10.04 -31.67 -8.61
CA VAL A 207 -9.08 -31.12 -9.59
C VAL A 207 -9.75 -30.14 -10.54
N GLN A 208 -10.93 -30.47 -11.07
CA GLN A 208 -11.67 -29.59 -12.00
C GLN A 208 -12.15 -28.31 -11.32
N SER A 209 -12.65 -28.40 -10.07
CA SER A 209 -13.14 -27.25 -9.32
C SER A 209 -12.03 -26.45 -8.63
N GLY A 210 -10.82 -27.00 -8.51
CA GLY A 210 -9.68 -26.34 -7.86
C GLY A 210 -9.84 -26.14 -6.35
N ARG A 211 -10.87 -26.73 -5.73
CA ARG A 211 -11.17 -26.62 -4.28
C ARG A 211 -11.94 -27.85 -3.78
N LEU A 212 -11.95 -28.05 -2.47
CA LEU A 212 -12.64 -29.18 -1.83
C LEU A 212 -14.16 -29.08 -1.90
N CYS A 213 -14.66 -27.88 -1.61
CA CYS A 213 -16.06 -27.50 -1.72
C CYS A 213 -16.17 -25.98 -1.84
N SER A 214 -17.38 -25.45 -2.00
CA SER A 214 -17.62 -24.04 -1.67
C SER A 214 -17.63 -23.92 -0.14
N PRO A 215 -16.67 -23.23 0.49
CA PRO A 215 -16.57 -23.22 1.93
C PRO A 215 -17.78 -22.53 2.54
N ARG A 216 -18.28 -23.04 3.68
CA ARG A 216 -19.36 -22.40 4.43
C ARG A 216 -18.77 -21.30 5.32
N ALA A 217 -19.24 -20.07 5.13
CA ALA A 217 -18.84 -18.94 5.96
C ALA A 217 -19.70 -18.88 7.23
N LEU A 218 -19.05 -18.88 8.39
CA LEU A 218 -19.65 -18.66 9.71
C LEU A 218 -19.14 -17.34 10.25
N PHE A 219 -20.03 -16.45 10.69
CA PHE A 219 -19.68 -15.14 11.21
C PHE A 219 -19.71 -15.16 12.73
N VAL A 220 -18.60 -14.77 13.34
CA VAL A 220 -18.45 -14.71 14.79
C VAL A 220 -18.20 -13.28 15.19
N PHE A 221 -19.06 -12.75 16.05
CA PHE A 221 -18.97 -11.38 16.54
C PHE A 221 -18.61 -11.36 18.01
N GLU A 222 -17.58 -10.62 18.36
CA GLU A 222 -17.19 -10.38 19.74
C GLU A 222 -17.99 -9.20 20.30
N SER A 223 -18.76 -9.43 21.36
CA SER A 223 -19.46 -8.39 22.12
C SER A 223 -19.07 -8.50 23.60
N TYR A 224 -17.77 -8.43 23.86
CA TYR A 224 -17.20 -8.50 25.20
C TYR A 224 -17.39 -7.16 25.91
N GLY A 225 -18.55 -7.03 26.53
CA GLY A 225 -18.97 -5.83 27.23
C GLY A 225 -20.47 -5.91 27.46
N LYS A 226 -20.94 -5.32 28.57
CA LYS A 226 -22.39 -5.12 28.79
C LYS A 226 -22.89 -4.07 27.79
N ASN A 227 -22.95 -4.42 26.51
CA ASN A 227 -23.67 -3.64 25.52
C ASN A 227 -25.12 -3.60 25.99
N GLN A 228 -25.59 -2.41 26.39
CA GLN A 228 -26.94 -2.21 26.95
C GLN A 228 -28.05 -2.74 26.01
N PHE A 229 -27.74 -2.86 24.72
CA PHE A 229 -28.64 -3.32 23.68
C PHE A 229 -28.69 -4.85 23.50
N ILE A 230 -27.65 -5.59 23.87
CA ILE A 230 -27.55 -7.05 23.69
C ILE A 230 -27.60 -7.73 25.06
N THR A 231 -28.82 -7.95 25.56
CA THR A 231 -29.06 -8.80 26.74
C THR A 231 -29.12 -10.28 26.34
N LYS A 232 -28.86 -11.21 27.28
CA LYS A 232 -28.93 -12.67 27.02
C LYS A 232 -30.27 -13.08 26.38
N GLU A 233 -31.38 -12.50 26.83
CA GLU A 233 -32.72 -12.76 26.29
C GLU A 233 -32.92 -12.28 24.84
N LYS A 234 -32.21 -11.24 24.42
CA LYS A 234 -32.27 -10.67 23.06
C LYS A 234 -31.18 -11.20 22.13
N LEU A 235 -30.23 -11.99 22.64
CA LEU A 235 -29.06 -12.48 21.90
C LEU A 235 -29.48 -13.23 20.64
N ARG A 236 -30.40 -14.20 20.79
CA ARG A 236 -30.86 -15.02 19.67
C ARG A 236 -31.60 -14.21 18.60
N ASN A 237 -32.35 -13.19 19.01
CA ASN A 237 -33.01 -12.28 18.09
C ASN A 237 -32.00 -11.40 17.35
N ALA A 238 -30.94 -10.95 18.04
CA ALA A 238 -29.85 -10.19 17.42
C ALA A 238 -29.08 -11.03 16.40
N GLU A 239 -28.78 -12.30 16.71
CA GLU A 239 -28.17 -13.26 15.77
C GLU A 239 -29.01 -13.40 14.50
N ARG A 240 -30.31 -13.69 14.63
CA ARG A 240 -31.24 -13.80 13.48
C ARG A 240 -31.33 -12.52 12.65
N GLN A 241 -31.35 -11.36 13.31
CA GLN A 241 -31.35 -10.07 12.61
C GLN A 241 -30.05 -9.84 11.84
N LEU A 242 -28.90 -10.20 12.42
CA LEU A 242 -27.61 -10.13 11.74
C LEU A 242 -27.52 -11.13 10.58
N GLU A 243 -28.05 -12.35 10.73
CA GLU A 243 -28.16 -13.32 9.63
C GLU A 243 -28.94 -12.70 8.45
N ASP A 244 -30.14 -12.20 8.70
CA ASP A 244 -30.96 -11.56 7.67
C ASP A 244 -30.24 -10.39 7.00
N GLN A 245 -29.55 -9.55 7.77
CA GLN A 245 -28.78 -8.43 7.24
C GLN A 245 -27.61 -8.90 6.35
N ILE A 246 -26.81 -9.83 6.85
CA ILE A 246 -25.66 -10.39 6.13
C ILE A 246 -26.14 -11.06 4.83
N TYR A 247 -27.18 -11.89 4.89
CA TYR A 247 -27.74 -12.54 3.71
C TYR A 247 -28.20 -11.52 2.67
N ARG A 248 -28.97 -10.48 3.06
CA ARG A 248 -29.43 -9.43 2.14
C ARG A 248 -28.27 -8.67 1.51
N ILE A 249 -27.25 -8.34 2.29
CA ILE A 249 -26.05 -7.63 1.82
C ILE A 249 -25.27 -8.49 0.83
N LEU A 250 -24.95 -9.73 1.18
CA LEU A 250 -24.18 -10.66 0.34
C LEU A 250 -24.94 -11.02 -0.95
N ARG A 251 -26.27 -11.13 -0.89
CA ARG A 251 -27.10 -11.38 -2.07
C ARG A 251 -27.19 -10.16 -2.98
N LYS A 252 -27.37 -8.96 -2.43
CA LYS A 252 -27.41 -7.70 -3.20
C LYS A 252 -26.07 -7.42 -3.89
N THR A 253 -24.97 -7.76 -3.23
CA THR A 253 -23.60 -7.59 -3.77
C THR A 253 -23.17 -8.72 -4.71
N ARG A 254 -24.03 -9.74 -4.92
CA ARG A 254 -23.78 -10.93 -5.75
C ARG A 254 -22.59 -11.78 -5.30
N LEU A 255 -22.20 -11.70 -4.03
CA LEU A 255 -21.18 -12.58 -3.45
C LEU A 255 -21.72 -14.01 -3.30
N ILE A 256 -23.00 -14.13 -2.90
CA ILE A 256 -23.72 -15.41 -2.83
C ILE A 256 -24.72 -15.48 -3.98
N THR A 257 -24.64 -16.55 -4.76
CA THR A 257 -25.56 -16.85 -5.85
C THR A 257 -26.41 -18.08 -5.53
N ASN A 258 -27.30 -18.49 -6.44
CA ASN A 258 -28.10 -19.71 -6.26
C ASN A 258 -27.26 -20.99 -6.28
N ILE A 259 -26.13 -20.94 -6.98
CA ILE A 259 -25.23 -22.07 -7.15
C ILE A 259 -23.98 -21.79 -6.32
N SER A 260 -23.85 -22.47 -5.19
CA SER A 260 -22.75 -22.32 -4.24
C SER A 260 -21.37 -22.51 -4.90
N ALA A 261 -21.28 -23.40 -5.89
CA ALA A 261 -20.05 -23.69 -6.63
C ALA A 261 -19.49 -22.50 -7.42
N ASN A 262 -20.31 -21.51 -7.79
CA ASN A 262 -19.85 -20.32 -8.52
C ASN A 262 -19.38 -19.19 -7.58
N SER A 263 -19.83 -19.21 -6.33
CA SER A 263 -19.49 -18.22 -5.31
C SER A 263 -18.19 -18.56 -4.59
N LEU A 264 -17.53 -17.53 -4.05
CA LEU A 264 -16.33 -17.67 -3.22
C LEU A 264 -16.58 -18.56 -1.99
N PHE A 265 -17.72 -18.37 -1.34
CA PHE A 265 -18.20 -19.13 -0.20
C PHE A 265 -19.73 -19.23 -0.22
N ALA A 266 -20.27 -20.15 0.57
CA ALA A 266 -21.70 -20.35 0.76
C ALA A 266 -22.13 -20.00 2.19
N VAL A 267 -23.42 -19.79 2.38
CA VAL A 267 -24.05 -19.59 3.68
C VAL A 267 -25.18 -20.60 3.81
N SER A 268 -25.29 -21.21 4.99
CA SER A 268 -26.30 -22.23 5.27
C SER A 268 -27.70 -21.63 5.35
N SER A 269 -28.67 -22.31 4.74
CA SER A 269 -30.10 -21.97 4.80
C SER A 269 -30.83 -22.65 5.96
N HIS A 270 -30.30 -23.78 6.45
CA HIS A 270 -30.98 -24.66 7.42
C HIS A 270 -30.41 -24.58 8.84
N HIS A 271 -29.15 -24.19 8.95
CA HIS A 271 -28.43 -24.04 10.21
C HIS A 271 -27.97 -22.60 10.39
N ASP A 272 -27.93 -22.16 11.64
CA ASP A 272 -27.42 -20.86 12.03
C ASP A 272 -25.99 -20.68 11.53
N TYR A 273 -25.62 -19.48 11.13
CA TYR A 273 -24.28 -19.17 10.65
C TYR A 273 -23.73 -17.88 11.26
N VAL A 274 -24.45 -17.26 12.19
CA VAL A 274 -23.97 -16.14 13.00
C VAL A 274 -23.93 -16.57 14.47
N PHE A 275 -22.84 -16.23 15.15
CA PHE A 275 -22.66 -16.42 16.58
C PHE A 275 -22.15 -15.14 17.24
N ILE A 276 -22.81 -14.69 18.31
CA ILE A 276 -22.36 -13.52 19.08
C ILE A 276 -21.78 -13.99 20.42
N SER A 277 -20.47 -13.83 20.59
CA SER A 277 -19.77 -14.14 21.83
C SER A 277 -19.93 -12.99 22.84
N THR A 278 -20.58 -13.28 23.95
CA THR A 278 -20.80 -12.31 25.05
C THR A 278 -19.81 -12.49 26.21
N THR A 279 -19.28 -13.70 26.38
CA THR A 279 -18.32 -14.07 27.42
C THR A 279 -16.94 -14.17 26.82
N ASP A 280 -16.01 -13.37 27.36
CA ASP A 280 -14.62 -13.41 26.91
C ASP A 280 -13.93 -14.66 27.49
N PRO A 281 -13.47 -15.61 26.65
CA PRO A 281 -12.64 -16.72 27.14
C PRO A 281 -11.24 -16.27 27.54
N THR A 282 -10.90 -15.02 27.22
CA THR A 282 -9.58 -14.46 27.43
C THR A 282 -9.52 -13.49 28.60
N ILE A 283 -8.34 -13.44 29.22
CA ILE A 283 -8.01 -12.40 30.18
C ILE A 283 -7.46 -11.24 29.35
N ARG A 284 -8.30 -10.26 28.98
CA ARG A 284 -7.85 -9.07 28.22
C ARG A 284 -6.96 -8.16 29.04
N HIS A 285 -7.39 -7.89 30.28
CA HIS A 285 -6.70 -7.06 31.25
C HIS A 285 -6.33 -7.92 32.45
N SER A 286 -5.07 -8.32 32.54
CA SER A 286 -4.56 -9.12 33.65
C SER A 286 -4.74 -8.40 34.98
N SER A 287 -4.53 -7.08 35.02
CA SER A 287 -4.77 -6.23 36.18
C SER A 287 -6.21 -6.35 36.68
N ASP A 288 -7.19 -6.21 35.81
CA ASP A 288 -8.61 -6.16 36.18
C ASP A 288 -9.12 -7.54 36.57
N TYR A 289 -8.64 -8.58 35.86
CA TYR A 289 -8.94 -9.95 36.22
C TYR A 289 -8.36 -10.33 37.58
N LEU A 290 -7.09 -10.02 37.83
CA LEU A 290 -6.46 -10.30 39.12
C LEU A 290 -7.09 -9.45 40.22
N MET A 291 -7.39 -8.17 39.97
CA MET A 291 -8.06 -7.29 40.93
C MET A 291 -9.47 -7.77 41.26
N SER A 292 -10.28 -8.14 40.27
CA SER A 292 -11.63 -8.68 40.50
C SER A 292 -11.61 -10.01 41.26
N ARG A 293 -10.62 -10.87 40.98
CA ARG A 293 -10.38 -12.10 41.75
C ARG A 293 -9.97 -11.76 43.18
N LEU A 294 -9.02 -10.86 43.39
CA LEU A 294 -8.60 -10.40 44.72
C LEU A 294 -9.78 -9.83 45.50
N ILE A 295 -10.57 -8.93 44.92
CA ILE A 295 -11.79 -8.40 45.54
C ILE A 295 -12.75 -9.54 45.91
N LYS A 296 -12.96 -10.51 45.02
CA LYS A 296 -13.81 -11.69 45.29
C LYS A 296 -13.28 -12.57 46.42
N TYR A 297 -11.96 -12.73 46.54
CA TYR A 297 -11.33 -13.52 47.59
C TYR A 297 -11.20 -12.76 48.92
N CYS A 298 -11.14 -11.43 48.89
CA CYS A 298 -11.13 -10.59 50.09
C CYS A 298 -12.54 -10.36 50.67
N ASN A 299 -13.58 -10.33 49.83
CA ASN A 299 -14.97 -10.12 50.24
C ASN A 299 -15.69 -11.41 50.70
N THR A 300 -14.95 -12.38 51.26
CA THR A 300 -15.48 -13.68 51.73
C THR A 300 -16.30 -13.61 53.03
N GLU A 301 -17.10 -12.56 53.23
CA GLU A 301 -18.08 -12.52 54.34
C GLU A 301 -19.52 -12.89 53.93
N ASP A 302 -19.85 -12.99 52.63
CA ASP A 302 -21.21 -13.32 52.19
C ASP A 302 -21.26 -14.54 51.25
N LYS A 303 -21.03 -15.74 51.78
CA LYS A 303 -21.28 -17.01 51.06
C LYS A 303 -22.17 -17.96 51.85
N ASN A 304 -23.39 -17.53 52.15
CA ASN A 304 -24.46 -18.44 52.59
C ASN A 304 -25.84 -18.15 51.98
N SER A 305 -25.90 -17.48 50.82
CA SER A 305 -27.15 -17.40 50.05
C SER A 305 -26.90 -17.48 48.54
N SER A 306 -27.42 -18.55 47.94
CA SER A 306 -27.78 -18.73 46.52
C SER A 306 -26.69 -18.53 45.45
N SER A 307 -26.19 -19.63 44.87
CA SER A 307 -25.81 -19.71 43.44
C SER A 307 -25.51 -21.16 43.01
N SER A 308 -26.50 -22.05 43.14
CA SER A 308 -26.44 -23.40 42.54
C SER A 308 -27.23 -23.55 41.23
N ASP A 309 -27.81 -22.46 40.71
CA ASP A 309 -28.76 -22.56 39.58
C ASP A 309 -28.29 -21.87 38.27
N GLU A 310 -27.11 -21.25 38.21
CA GLU A 310 -26.61 -20.59 36.97
C GLU A 310 -25.76 -21.49 36.06
N GLU A 311 -25.37 -22.69 36.49
CA GLU A 311 -24.42 -23.53 35.74
C GLU A 311 -25.08 -24.40 34.65
N ASN A 312 -26.38 -24.67 34.71
CA ASN A 312 -27.02 -25.66 33.83
C ASN A 312 -27.58 -25.11 32.50
N ASP A 313 -27.80 -23.80 32.35
CA ASP A 313 -28.39 -23.21 31.13
C ASP A 313 -27.34 -22.74 30.09
N CYS A 314 -26.04 -22.82 30.40
CA CYS A 314 -24.96 -22.30 29.53
C CYS A 314 -24.50 -23.26 28.42
N GLU A 315 -24.85 -24.55 28.45
CA GLU A 315 -24.33 -25.52 27.47
C GLU A 315 -24.98 -25.40 26.08
N ALA A 316 -26.24 -24.96 26.02
CA ALA A 316 -27.01 -24.90 24.77
C ALA A 316 -26.47 -23.86 23.76
N ASN A 317 -25.95 -22.72 24.23
CA ASN A 317 -25.42 -21.63 23.41
C ASN A 317 -23.89 -21.53 23.44
N SER A 318 -23.19 -22.67 23.52
CA SER A 318 -21.73 -22.69 23.46
C SER A 318 -21.22 -22.54 22.02
N PHE A 319 -20.07 -21.89 21.85
CA PHE A 319 -19.42 -21.83 20.54
C PHE A 319 -19.07 -23.23 19.99
N HIS A 320 -18.79 -24.18 20.89
CA HIS A 320 -18.54 -25.57 20.55
C HIS A 320 -19.76 -26.21 19.87
N SER A 321 -20.97 -26.09 20.44
CA SER A 321 -22.18 -26.64 19.81
C SER A 321 -22.43 -26.03 18.44
N PHE A 322 -22.32 -24.70 18.33
CA PHE A 322 -22.45 -23.97 17.05
C PHE A 322 -21.51 -24.53 15.97
N LEU A 323 -20.19 -24.56 16.22
CA LEU A 323 -19.21 -24.98 15.22
C LEU A 323 -19.30 -26.49 14.92
N TRP A 324 -19.54 -27.34 15.94
CA TRP A 324 -19.53 -28.79 15.76
C TRP A 324 -20.74 -29.30 15.00
N THR A 325 -21.85 -28.55 15.02
CA THR A 325 -23.01 -28.85 14.18
C THR A 325 -22.62 -28.85 12.69
N HIS A 326 -21.83 -27.87 12.26
CA HIS A 326 -21.33 -27.79 10.88
C HIS A 326 -20.27 -28.84 10.56
N ILE A 327 -19.37 -29.13 11.49
CA ILE A 327 -18.35 -30.17 11.31
C ILE A 327 -19.00 -31.55 11.20
N GLY A 328 -20.03 -31.84 12.00
CA GLY A 328 -20.81 -33.08 11.91
C GLY A 328 -21.50 -33.25 10.55
N ILE A 329 -22.00 -32.16 9.96
CA ILE A 329 -22.57 -32.17 8.61
C ILE A 329 -21.50 -32.46 7.57
N ALA A 330 -20.33 -31.83 7.69
CA ALA A 330 -19.20 -32.04 6.79
C ALA A 330 -18.75 -33.51 6.77
N HIS A 331 -18.70 -34.17 7.93
CA HIS A 331 -18.30 -35.59 8.01
C HIS A 331 -19.39 -36.58 7.57
N SER A 332 -20.67 -36.18 7.54
CA SER A 332 -21.78 -37.09 7.27
C SER A 332 -22.33 -36.98 5.85
N LYS A 333 -22.88 -35.82 5.47
CA LYS A 333 -23.62 -35.61 4.22
C LYS A 333 -22.89 -34.70 3.23
N GLY A 334 -21.97 -33.87 3.71
CA GLY A 334 -21.40 -32.77 2.93
C GLY A 334 -22.34 -31.56 2.87
N PHE A 335 -21.90 -30.51 2.17
CA PHE A 335 -22.63 -29.25 2.08
C PHE A 335 -23.45 -29.15 0.80
N ASP A 336 -24.76 -28.97 0.95
CA ASP A 336 -25.66 -28.56 -0.14
C ASP A 336 -26.34 -27.25 0.24
N ASP A 337 -25.68 -26.15 -0.08
CA ASP A 337 -26.17 -24.79 0.17
C ASP A 337 -26.73 -24.14 -1.10
N ASN A 338 -27.11 -24.96 -2.11
CA ASN A 338 -27.73 -24.46 -3.33
C ASN A 338 -29.19 -24.04 -3.08
N ILE A 339 -29.60 -22.94 -3.70
CA ILE A 339 -30.95 -22.37 -3.54
C ILE A 339 -31.62 -22.29 -4.91
N GLY A 340 -32.74 -22.99 -5.08
CA GLY A 340 -33.58 -22.90 -6.28
C GLY A 340 -34.02 -24.27 -6.82
N ARG A 341 -34.90 -24.24 -7.84
CA ARG A 341 -35.52 -25.46 -8.41
C ARG A 341 -34.58 -26.25 -9.35
N HIS A 342 -33.49 -25.63 -9.81
CA HIS A 342 -32.48 -26.24 -10.67
C HIS A 342 -31.12 -26.23 -9.95
N ALA A 343 -31.02 -27.00 -8.87
CA ALA A 343 -29.75 -27.14 -8.14
C ALA A 343 -28.82 -28.08 -8.93
N ALA A 344 -27.63 -27.58 -9.29
CA ALA A 344 -26.54 -28.44 -9.74
C ALA A 344 -26.04 -29.29 -8.55
N PRO A 345 -25.48 -30.49 -8.79
CA PRO A 345 -24.92 -31.29 -7.70
C PRO A 345 -23.82 -30.50 -6.98
N PRO A 346 -23.83 -30.42 -5.64
CA PRO A 346 -22.80 -29.73 -4.89
C PRO A 346 -21.48 -30.51 -4.97
N ILE A 347 -20.39 -29.78 -5.16
CA ILE A 347 -19.04 -30.36 -5.10
C ILE A 347 -18.61 -30.37 -3.64
N PHE A 348 -18.39 -31.56 -3.10
CA PHE A 348 -17.93 -31.75 -1.74
C PHE A 348 -17.06 -33.00 -1.63
N GLU A 349 -15.77 -32.79 -1.34
CA GLU A 349 -14.79 -33.86 -1.20
C GLU A 349 -14.08 -33.77 0.15
N LEU A 350 -14.04 -34.89 0.88
CA LEU A 350 -13.23 -34.99 2.10
C LEU A 350 -11.82 -35.46 1.73
N PRO A 351 -10.76 -34.67 1.96
CA PRO A 351 -9.39 -35.08 1.71
C PRO A 351 -8.92 -36.02 2.84
N SER A 352 -7.99 -36.91 2.54
CA SER A 352 -7.17 -37.51 3.58
C SER A 352 -6.17 -36.49 4.13
N ALA A 353 -5.70 -36.69 5.35
CA ALA A 353 -4.67 -35.81 5.94
C ALA A 353 -3.46 -35.68 4.99
N LYS A 354 -2.98 -36.79 4.41
CA LYS A 354 -1.84 -36.76 3.47
C LYS A 354 -2.11 -35.91 2.23
N GLU A 355 -3.26 -36.11 1.58
CA GLU A 355 -3.66 -35.33 0.38
C GLU A 355 -3.78 -33.85 0.71
N PHE A 356 -4.33 -33.51 1.87
CA PHE A 356 -4.43 -32.14 2.33
C PHE A 356 -3.06 -31.46 2.45
N PHE A 357 -2.10 -32.07 3.17
CA PHE A 357 -0.79 -31.46 3.37
C PHE A 357 0.01 -31.34 2.06
N GLN A 358 -0.07 -32.34 1.18
CA GLN A 358 0.57 -32.28 -0.15
C GLN A 358 -0.02 -31.17 -1.02
N THR A 359 -1.35 -31.04 -1.01
CA THR A 359 -2.05 -29.99 -1.78
C THR A 359 -1.76 -28.60 -1.21
N ALA A 360 -1.79 -28.45 0.12
CA ALA A 360 -1.49 -27.20 0.80
C ALA A 360 -0.06 -26.71 0.50
N LEU A 361 0.91 -27.62 0.47
CA LEU A 361 2.30 -27.31 0.14
C LEU A 361 2.41 -26.77 -1.29
N LYS A 362 1.83 -27.48 -2.25
CA LYS A 362 1.91 -27.13 -3.66
C LYS A 362 1.18 -25.83 -4.00
N LEU A 363 0.01 -25.60 -3.39
CA LEU A 363 -0.73 -24.34 -3.55
C LEU A 363 -0.02 -23.16 -2.87
N LYS A 364 0.61 -23.38 -1.72
CA LYS A 364 1.46 -22.38 -1.06
C LYS A 364 2.61 -21.97 -1.97
N GLU A 365 3.35 -22.93 -2.52
CA GLU A 365 4.44 -22.66 -3.46
C GLU A 365 3.95 -21.90 -4.67
N LEU A 366 2.80 -22.27 -5.25
CA LEU A 366 2.24 -21.57 -6.40
C LEU A 366 1.87 -20.11 -6.12
N LEU A 367 1.30 -19.81 -4.95
CA LEU A 367 0.84 -18.47 -4.61
C LEU A 367 1.95 -17.54 -4.07
N PHE A 368 2.99 -18.11 -3.47
CA PHE A 368 4.03 -17.36 -2.74
C PHE A 368 5.46 -17.56 -3.28
N SER A 369 5.70 -18.42 -4.26
CA SER A 369 7.03 -18.56 -4.87
C SER A 369 7.44 -17.26 -5.57
N ALA A 370 8.67 -16.82 -5.29
CA ALA A 370 9.29 -15.66 -5.93
C ALA A 370 9.59 -15.88 -7.42
N ASN A 371 9.67 -17.14 -7.87
CA ASN A 371 9.99 -17.50 -9.25
C ASN A 371 8.71 -17.70 -10.07
N VAL A 372 8.04 -16.59 -10.38
CA VAL A 372 6.92 -16.58 -11.32
C VAL A 372 7.47 -16.60 -12.74
N GLU A 373 7.91 -17.77 -13.21
CA GLU A 373 8.22 -18.00 -14.63
C GLU A 373 6.94 -17.92 -15.49
N ASN A 374 5.77 -18.15 -14.88
CA ASN A 374 4.48 -18.07 -15.55
C ASN A 374 4.00 -16.62 -15.70
N SER A 375 4.21 -16.05 -16.91
CA SER A 375 3.72 -14.72 -17.30
C SER A 375 2.23 -14.49 -17.01
N SER A 376 1.41 -15.54 -17.10
CA SER A 376 -0.03 -15.51 -16.78
C SER A 376 -0.30 -15.20 -15.31
N LEU A 377 0.40 -15.87 -14.37
CA LEU A 377 0.25 -15.63 -12.92
C LEU A 377 0.65 -14.20 -12.54
N LYS A 378 1.74 -13.69 -13.12
CA LYS A 378 2.19 -12.31 -12.89
C LYS A 378 1.13 -11.30 -13.32
N THR A 379 0.51 -11.51 -14.48
CA THR A 379 -0.58 -10.66 -14.97
C THR A 379 -1.79 -10.68 -14.04
N ILE A 380 -2.16 -11.86 -13.50
CA ILE A 380 -3.26 -11.99 -12.55
C ILE A 380 -2.95 -11.25 -11.23
N PHE A 381 -1.75 -11.41 -10.68
CA PHE A 381 -1.37 -10.72 -9.44
C PHE A 381 -1.18 -9.21 -9.62
N ASN A 382 -0.71 -8.75 -10.78
CA ASN A 382 -0.70 -7.32 -11.10
C ASN A 382 -2.13 -6.76 -11.20
N SER A 383 -3.06 -7.53 -11.80
CA SER A 383 -4.48 -7.15 -11.83
C SER A 383 -5.09 -7.12 -10.43
N LEU A 384 -4.76 -8.07 -9.55
CA LEU A 384 -5.16 -8.07 -8.15
C LEU A 384 -4.65 -6.80 -7.43
N HIS A 385 -3.35 -6.52 -7.55
CA HIS A 385 -2.72 -5.35 -6.95
C HIS A 385 -3.37 -4.05 -7.42
N SER A 386 -3.54 -3.86 -8.73
CA SER A 386 -4.20 -2.68 -9.31
C SER A 386 -5.68 -2.51 -8.91
N SER A 387 -6.34 -3.58 -8.46
CA SER A 387 -7.72 -3.53 -7.96
C SER A 387 -7.79 -3.13 -6.49
N LEU A 388 -6.74 -3.43 -5.73
CA LEU A 388 -6.57 -3.01 -4.34
C LEU A 388 -6.07 -1.56 -4.26
N ASP A 389 -5.23 -1.17 -5.23
CA ASP A 389 -4.60 0.15 -5.28
C ASP A 389 -5.51 1.21 -5.92
N ILE A 390 -6.60 1.53 -5.23
CA ILE A 390 -7.61 2.49 -5.70
C ILE A 390 -7.12 3.93 -5.50
N ASP A 391 -6.42 4.19 -4.38
CA ASP A 391 -6.04 5.54 -3.96
C ASP A 391 -4.93 6.14 -4.82
N THR A 392 -3.88 5.37 -5.16
CA THR A 392 -2.82 5.85 -6.05
C THR A 392 -3.38 6.10 -7.45
N ARG A 393 -4.19 5.17 -7.98
CA ARG A 393 -4.81 5.30 -9.31
C ARG A 393 -5.77 6.47 -9.39
N PHE A 394 -6.53 6.72 -8.33
CA PHE A 394 -7.36 7.92 -8.22
C PHE A 394 -6.48 9.18 -8.24
N SER A 395 -5.38 9.18 -7.47
CA SER A 395 -4.43 10.28 -7.43
C SER A 395 -3.80 10.56 -8.80
N GLU A 396 -3.26 9.54 -9.48
CA GLU A 396 -2.68 9.64 -10.81
C GLU A 396 -3.69 10.14 -11.84
N SER A 397 -4.90 9.55 -11.87
CA SER A 397 -5.96 9.96 -12.79
C SER A 397 -6.38 11.41 -12.57
N ARG A 398 -6.42 11.86 -11.31
CA ARG A 398 -6.75 13.25 -10.98
C ARG A 398 -5.62 14.19 -11.37
N CYS A 399 -4.38 13.87 -11.02
CA CYS A 399 -3.21 14.69 -11.32
C CYS A 399 -3.00 14.81 -12.84
N ALA A 400 -3.15 13.72 -13.59
CA ALA A 400 -3.06 13.72 -15.05
C ALA A 400 -4.10 14.64 -15.72
N LYS A 401 -5.30 14.78 -15.15
CA LYS A 401 -6.33 15.70 -15.64
C LYS A 401 -6.05 17.16 -15.29
N VAL A 402 -5.47 17.41 -14.12
CA VAL A 402 -5.16 18.76 -13.63
C VAL A 402 -3.89 19.32 -14.29
N LEU A 403 -2.93 18.46 -14.61
CA LEU A 403 -1.65 18.84 -15.23
C LEU A 403 -1.81 19.74 -16.48
N PRO A 404 -2.60 19.38 -17.51
CA PRO A 404 -2.76 20.24 -18.68
C PRO A 404 -3.49 21.56 -18.35
N ILE A 405 -4.37 21.59 -17.35
CA ILE A 405 -5.06 22.81 -16.92
C ILE A 405 -4.05 23.77 -16.26
N ALA A 406 -3.20 23.25 -15.38
CA ALA A 406 -2.15 24.03 -14.74
C ALA A 406 -1.12 24.54 -15.75
N MET A 407 -0.78 23.73 -16.76
CA MET A 407 0.07 24.15 -17.88
C MET A 407 -0.61 25.27 -18.70
N GLY A 408 -1.92 25.16 -18.94
CA GLY A 408 -2.69 26.21 -19.61
C GLY A 408 -2.66 27.54 -18.84
N ILE A 409 -2.72 27.51 -17.51
CA ILE A 409 -2.61 28.71 -16.66
C ILE A 409 -1.21 29.32 -16.70
N TYR A 410 -0.18 28.48 -16.81
CA TYR A 410 1.18 28.95 -17.02
C TYR A 410 1.33 29.66 -18.37
N GLN A 411 0.76 29.05 -19.44
CA GLN A 411 0.81 29.58 -20.81
C GLN A 411 -0.10 30.79 -21.04
N ASP A 412 -1.06 31.02 -20.15
CA ASP A 412 -1.99 32.13 -20.27
C ASP A 412 -1.29 33.47 -20.05
N SER A 413 -1.53 34.41 -20.98
CA SER A 413 -1.01 35.78 -20.97
C SER A 413 0.53 35.90 -20.90
N LEU A 414 1.27 34.99 -21.54
CA LEU A 414 2.74 35.06 -21.58
C LEU A 414 3.27 36.11 -22.59
N PRO A 415 4.26 36.94 -22.20
CA PRO A 415 5.07 37.71 -23.16
C PRO A 415 5.83 36.79 -24.12
N SER A 416 6.25 37.32 -25.28
CA SER A 416 7.07 36.57 -26.25
C SER A 416 8.38 36.07 -25.63
N HIS A 417 9.07 36.92 -24.86
CA HIS A 417 10.25 36.58 -24.09
C HIS A 417 10.15 37.21 -22.70
N TYR A 418 10.52 36.48 -21.65
CA TYR A 418 10.44 36.94 -20.27
C TYR A 418 11.62 36.45 -19.41
N THR A 419 11.85 37.14 -18.29
CA THR A 419 12.94 36.84 -17.34
C THR A 419 12.60 35.63 -16.47
N ARG A 420 13.61 35.06 -15.84
CA ARG A 420 13.54 34.00 -14.85
C ARG A 420 12.65 34.39 -13.67
N ASP A 421 12.72 35.62 -13.19
CA ASP A 421 11.85 36.07 -12.09
C ASP A 421 10.37 36.06 -12.46
N PHE A 422 10.05 36.35 -13.73
CA PHE A 422 8.67 36.25 -14.22
C PHE A 422 8.25 34.79 -14.38
N HIS A 423 9.14 33.95 -14.94
CA HIS A 423 8.95 32.50 -15.04
C HIS A 423 8.66 31.88 -13.66
N GLU A 424 9.50 32.13 -12.66
CA GLU A 424 9.38 31.56 -11.32
C GLU A 424 8.07 31.98 -10.63
N ARG A 425 7.65 33.24 -10.80
CA ARG A 425 6.34 33.72 -10.30
C ARG A 425 5.16 33.05 -11.00
N LYS A 426 5.20 32.90 -12.33
CA LYS A 426 4.13 32.21 -13.08
C LYS A 426 4.10 30.72 -12.79
N LEU A 427 5.27 30.08 -12.65
CA LEU A 427 5.40 28.70 -12.23
C LEU A 427 4.83 28.48 -10.82
N ALA A 428 5.16 29.36 -9.87
CA ALA A 428 4.59 29.30 -8.52
C ALA A 428 3.07 29.43 -8.53
N HIS A 429 2.51 30.33 -9.35
CA HIS A 429 1.06 30.46 -9.53
C HIS A 429 0.43 29.19 -10.14
N ALA A 430 1.05 28.61 -11.16
CA ALA A 430 0.58 27.36 -11.77
C ALA A 430 0.64 26.18 -10.79
N LEU A 431 1.72 26.07 -9.99
CA LEU A 431 1.87 25.07 -8.93
C LEU A 431 0.85 25.26 -7.81
N GLN A 432 0.54 26.50 -7.42
CA GLN A 432 -0.50 26.78 -6.44
C GLN A 432 -1.86 26.30 -6.95
N HIS A 433 -2.21 26.60 -8.20
CA HIS A 433 -3.45 26.11 -8.79
C HIS A 433 -3.47 24.58 -8.91
N PHE A 434 -2.34 23.97 -9.28
CA PHE A 434 -2.19 22.52 -9.34
C PHE A 434 -2.45 21.87 -7.99
N THR A 435 -1.79 22.33 -6.92
CA THR A 435 -1.96 21.78 -5.55
C THR A 435 -3.36 21.98 -4.99
N LEU A 436 -4.06 23.05 -5.38
CA LEU A 436 -5.47 23.25 -5.00
C LEU A 436 -6.40 22.18 -5.58
N GLN A 437 -6.11 21.64 -6.77
CA GLN A 437 -6.98 20.70 -7.47
C GLN A 437 -6.50 19.24 -7.49
N ALA A 438 -5.20 19.03 -7.35
CA ALA A 438 -4.57 17.72 -7.28
C ALA A 438 -4.72 17.11 -5.88
N ARG A 439 -4.88 15.78 -5.79
CA ARG A 439 -5.09 15.06 -4.53
C ARG A 439 -4.38 13.70 -4.55
N GLY A 440 -3.93 13.24 -3.39
CA GLY A 440 -3.35 11.91 -3.17
C GLY A 440 -1.82 11.88 -3.19
N SER A 441 -1.24 10.68 -3.27
CA SER A 441 0.20 10.44 -3.20
C SER A 441 0.98 10.93 -4.42
N ALA A 442 0.38 10.91 -5.62
CA ALA A 442 1.06 11.26 -6.88
C ALA A 442 1.23 12.79 -7.09
N VAL A 443 0.72 13.62 -6.17
CA VAL A 443 0.76 15.09 -6.29
C VAL A 443 2.19 15.61 -6.41
N TYR A 444 3.12 15.03 -5.67
CA TYR A 444 4.51 15.48 -5.66
C TYR A 444 5.19 15.21 -7.01
N ASP A 445 5.05 13.99 -7.54
CA ASP A 445 5.66 13.59 -8.81
C ASP A 445 5.11 14.38 -9.99
N PHE A 446 3.78 14.55 -10.05
CA PHE A 446 3.15 15.38 -11.08
C PHE A 446 3.43 16.87 -10.91
N GLY A 447 3.66 17.34 -9.67
CA GLY A 447 4.12 18.70 -9.41
C GLY A 447 5.53 18.94 -9.95
N GLN A 448 6.45 17.99 -9.77
CA GLN A 448 7.77 18.04 -10.40
C GLN A 448 7.66 17.97 -11.93
N GLN A 449 6.78 17.13 -12.46
CA GLN A 449 6.54 17.03 -13.89
C GLN A 449 6.02 18.36 -14.46
N LEU A 450 5.09 19.03 -13.78
CA LEU A 450 4.62 20.36 -14.17
C LEU A 450 5.77 21.36 -14.21
N LYS A 451 6.62 21.37 -13.17
CA LYS A 451 7.80 22.22 -13.15
C LYS A 451 8.72 21.98 -14.34
N ARG A 452 9.09 20.72 -14.61
CA ARG A 452 9.93 20.38 -15.77
C ARG A 452 9.31 20.83 -17.08
N ASN A 453 8.02 20.59 -17.28
CA ASN A 453 7.32 21.01 -18.50
C ASN A 453 7.31 22.54 -18.67
N CYS A 454 7.16 23.31 -17.59
CA CYS A 454 7.25 24.77 -17.62
C CYS A 454 8.68 25.26 -17.87
N ASP A 455 9.68 24.64 -17.25
CA ASP A 455 11.10 24.94 -17.42
C ASP A 455 11.51 24.68 -18.89
N ASP A 456 11.10 23.55 -19.45
CA ASP A 456 11.33 23.18 -20.85
C ASP A 456 10.62 24.17 -21.79
N TYR A 457 9.37 24.55 -21.49
CA TYR A 457 8.64 25.54 -22.29
C TYR A 457 9.36 26.91 -22.29
N TRP A 458 9.89 27.32 -21.14
CA TRP A 458 10.64 28.57 -21.02
C TRP A 458 11.98 28.49 -21.78
N ALA A 459 12.72 27.41 -21.63
CA ALA A 459 13.97 27.14 -22.34
C ALA A 459 13.80 27.05 -23.86
N ASN A 460 12.61 26.66 -24.34
CA ASN A 460 12.25 26.61 -25.76
C ASN A 460 12.00 28.00 -26.36
N GLY A 461 13.00 28.88 -26.31
CA GLY A 461 13.00 30.17 -27.04
C GLY A 461 12.23 31.32 -26.38
N HIS A 462 11.67 31.13 -25.18
CA HIS A 462 10.93 32.17 -24.45
C HIS A 462 11.81 32.94 -23.45
N GLN A 463 13.12 32.70 -23.44
CA GLN A 463 14.05 33.34 -22.52
C GLN A 463 14.47 34.73 -23.00
N MET A 464 14.35 35.72 -22.12
CA MET A 464 14.88 37.07 -22.33
C MET A 464 16.35 37.16 -21.90
N CYS A 465 17.12 38.03 -22.53
CA CYS A 465 18.46 38.38 -22.07
C CYS A 465 18.40 39.22 -20.78
N GLU A 466 18.90 38.67 -19.67
CA GLU A 466 18.83 39.31 -18.35
C GLU A 466 19.96 40.30 -18.06
N VAL A 467 20.81 40.60 -19.04
CA VAL A 467 21.88 41.59 -18.88
C VAL A 467 21.28 42.96 -18.61
N LEU A 468 21.79 43.61 -17.57
CA LEU A 468 21.41 44.96 -17.15
C LEU A 468 22.29 45.99 -17.83
N SER A 469 21.70 47.10 -18.26
CA SER A 469 22.43 48.28 -18.69
C SER A 469 23.11 48.96 -17.50
N LEU A 470 24.00 49.91 -17.76
CA LEU A 470 24.63 50.73 -16.72
C LEU A 470 23.62 51.62 -15.98
N THR A 471 22.39 51.76 -16.51
CA THR A 471 21.28 52.45 -15.84
C THR A 471 20.25 51.50 -15.23
N ASN A 472 20.58 50.21 -15.13
CA ASN A 472 19.79 49.15 -14.49
C ASN A 472 18.51 48.74 -15.24
N ASN A 473 18.48 48.86 -16.58
CA ASN A 473 17.40 48.34 -17.42
C ASN A 473 17.78 47.01 -18.08
N HIS A 474 16.83 46.08 -18.16
CA HIS A 474 17.05 44.79 -18.82
C HIS A 474 17.13 44.93 -20.35
N CYS A 475 17.86 44.02 -20.99
CA CYS A 475 17.82 43.90 -22.43
C CYS A 475 16.47 43.31 -22.91
N ILE A 476 15.84 43.93 -23.91
CA ILE A 476 14.55 43.50 -24.49
C ILE A 476 14.71 42.27 -25.42
N ASN A 477 15.91 42.02 -25.90
CA ASN A 477 16.16 40.93 -26.85
C ASN A 477 16.04 39.55 -26.18
N PRO A 478 15.68 38.50 -26.95
CA PRO A 478 15.84 37.13 -26.49
C PRO A 478 17.30 36.85 -26.14
N ILE A 479 17.60 35.72 -25.51
CA ILE A 479 19.00 35.33 -25.31
C ILE A 479 19.74 35.35 -26.66
N HIS A 480 20.85 36.08 -26.71
CA HIS A 480 21.62 36.37 -27.92
C HIS A 480 23.11 36.43 -27.61
N ARG A 481 23.94 36.25 -28.65
CA ARG A 481 25.39 36.44 -28.59
C ARG A 481 25.73 37.89 -28.90
N LEU A 482 26.76 38.43 -28.23
CA LEU A 482 27.30 39.75 -28.57
C LEU A 482 28.12 39.67 -29.86
N LYS A 483 27.88 40.61 -30.79
CA LYS A 483 28.75 40.83 -31.95
C LYS A 483 30.07 41.45 -31.48
N THR A 484 31.15 40.68 -31.49
CA THR A 484 32.52 41.21 -31.31
C THR A 484 32.98 41.87 -32.61
N GLU A 485 33.80 42.93 -32.51
CA GLU A 485 34.30 43.66 -33.70
C GLU A 485 35.18 42.77 -34.62
N ASP A 486 35.60 41.59 -34.13
CA ASP A 486 36.37 40.58 -34.85
C ASP A 486 35.53 39.58 -35.68
N ASP A 487 34.20 39.57 -35.55
CA ASP A 487 33.31 38.63 -36.29
C ASP A 487 33.17 38.96 -37.80
N ASN A 488 33.87 39.97 -38.31
CA ASN A 488 33.85 40.31 -39.74
C ASN A 488 34.89 39.53 -40.57
N ASN A 489 35.74 38.70 -39.96
CA ASN A 489 36.85 38.02 -40.64
C ASN A 489 36.99 36.51 -40.31
N SER A 490 35.90 35.80 -40.04
CA SER A 490 35.94 34.32 -40.01
C SER A 490 34.95 33.77 -41.04
N ASP A 491 35.45 33.61 -42.27
CA ASP A 491 34.94 32.59 -43.18
C ASP A 491 35.06 31.21 -42.50
N ASP A 492 34.07 30.39 -42.80
CA ASP A 492 33.81 29.06 -42.26
C ASP A 492 35.05 28.15 -42.11
N ASN A 493 34.91 27.25 -41.12
CA ASN A 493 35.63 25.99 -40.88
C ASN A 493 36.61 26.00 -39.72
N ASN A 494 36.14 25.57 -38.55
CA ASN A 494 36.87 24.62 -37.71
C ASN A 494 35.90 23.93 -36.73
N ASP A 495 35.64 22.66 -37.02
CA ASP A 495 35.03 21.70 -36.11
C ASP A 495 36.00 21.41 -34.96
N SER A 496 35.65 21.84 -33.76
CA SER A 496 36.21 21.28 -32.53
C SER A 496 35.08 21.11 -31.52
N ASP A 497 34.60 19.87 -31.46
CA ASP A 497 33.61 19.36 -30.52
C ASP A 497 34.06 19.58 -29.07
N THR A 498 33.38 20.46 -28.33
CA THR A 498 32.96 20.26 -26.93
C THR A 498 32.16 21.47 -26.39
N GLU A 499 30.92 21.22 -25.95
CA GLU A 499 30.02 22.09 -25.15
C GLU A 499 29.35 23.34 -25.79
N SER A 500 29.58 23.72 -27.05
CA SER A 500 29.07 25.01 -27.59
C SER A 500 27.96 24.97 -28.65
N ASP A 501 27.36 23.81 -28.92
CA ASP A 501 26.42 23.63 -30.04
C ASP A 501 25.10 24.45 -29.87
N SER A 502 24.66 24.66 -28.63
CA SER A 502 23.46 25.45 -28.29
C SER A 502 23.70 26.96 -28.36
N LYS A 503 24.93 27.43 -28.04
CA LYS A 503 25.28 28.85 -28.09
C LYS A 503 25.57 29.35 -29.50
N GLN A 504 25.95 28.47 -30.44
CA GLN A 504 26.19 28.81 -31.85
C GLN A 504 24.90 29.09 -32.64
N ARG A 505 23.75 28.55 -32.19
CA ARG A 505 22.45 28.76 -32.83
C ARG A 505 21.71 30.03 -32.37
N LEU A 506 22.27 30.78 -31.41
CA LEU A 506 21.65 31.99 -30.89
C LEU A 506 21.90 33.18 -31.84
N PRO A 507 20.90 34.07 -32.04
CA PRO A 507 21.10 35.29 -32.83
C PRO A 507 22.26 36.12 -32.29
N SER A 508 23.08 36.68 -33.18
CA SER A 508 24.14 37.62 -32.79
C SER A 508 23.62 39.06 -32.88
N MET A 509 23.49 39.75 -31.74
CA MET A 509 22.91 41.09 -31.62
C MET A 509 23.61 41.90 -30.53
N ARG A 510 23.43 43.23 -30.51
CA ARG A 510 23.87 44.08 -29.38
C ARG A 510 22.76 44.16 -28.34
N HIS A 511 23.13 44.32 -27.07
CA HIS A 511 22.16 44.58 -26.00
C HIS A 511 21.41 45.90 -26.26
N MET A 512 20.11 45.88 -25.99
CA MET A 512 19.21 47.02 -26.17
C MET A 512 18.13 46.98 -25.08
N SER A 513 18.00 48.04 -24.28
CA SER A 513 16.94 48.18 -23.27
C SER A 513 15.73 48.99 -23.76
N GLY A 514 15.81 49.56 -24.96
CA GLY A 514 14.77 50.44 -25.53
C GLY A 514 14.65 51.82 -24.87
N ALA A 515 15.29 52.02 -23.71
CA ALA A 515 15.36 53.31 -23.04
C ALA A 515 16.25 54.29 -23.84
N LYS A 516 15.77 55.52 -23.97
CA LYS A 516 16.50 56.62 -24.62
C LYS A 516 16.77 57.71 -23.61
N LEU A 517 18.05 58.03 -23.43
CA LEU A 517 18.52 59.11 -22.59
C LEU A 517 18.77 60.35 -23.46
N ILE A 518 18.53 61.55 -22.94
CA ILE A 518 18.91 62.79 -23.62
C ILE A 518 20.28 63.20 -23.11
N CYS A 519 21.27 63.30 -24.01
CA CYS A 519 22.63 63.69 -23.65
C CYS A 519 23.10 64.85 -24.53
N ALA A 520 23.90 65.74 -23.95
CA ALA A 520 24.57 66.80 -24.69
C ALA A 520 25.89 66.31 -25.30
N CYS A 521 26.32 66.91 -26.40
CA CYS A 521 27.66 66.70 -26.97
C CYS A 521 28.77 67.28 -26.07
N ASP A 522 30.04 67.00 -26.40
CA ASP A 522 31.22 67.44 -25.64
C ASP A 522 31.24 68.95 -25.32
N CYS A 523 30.67 69.80 -26.19
CA CYS A 523 30.62 71.26 -25.99
C CYS A 523 29.31 71.77 -25.38
N GLY A 524 28.35 70.88 -25.07
CA GLY A 524 27.04 71.23 -24.51
C GLY A 524 26.04 71.86 -25.49
N ARG A 525 26.47 72.27 -26.70
CA ARG A 525 25.63 73.07 -27.62
C ARG A 525 24.52 72.30 -28.34
N ARG A 526 24.61 70.98 -28.42
CA ARG A 526 23.61 70.14 -29.06
C ARG A 526 23.24 68.98 -28.15
N GLN A 527 21.96 68.70 -28.06
CA GLN A 527 21.42 67.54 -27.39
C GLN A 527 20.94 66.52 -28.43
N ALA A 528 21.13 65.25 -28.15
CA ALA A 528 20.63 64.16 -28.96
C ALA A 528 20.18 63.00 -28.07
N ASN A 529 19.31 62.17 -28.64
CA ASN A 529 18.93 60.92 -28.02
C ASN A 529 20.11 59.95 -28.07
N ARG A 530 20.41 59.36 -26.92
CA ARG A 530 21.41 58.35 -26.71
C ARG A 530 20.73 57.07 -26.24
N GLU A 531 21.12 55.95 -26.83
CA GLU A 531 20.69 54.64 -26.36
C GLU A 531 21.31 54.32 -25.00
N ASP A 532 20.55 53.62 -24.17
CA ASP A 532 21.01 53.18 -22.85
C ASP A 532 22.27 52.29 -22.95
N PRO A 533 23.40 52.71 -22.35
CA PRO A 533 24.67 52.02 -22.54
C PRO A 533 24.76 50.73 -21.70
N PHE A 534 25.21 49.66 -22.34
CA PHE A 534 25.55 48.39 -21.68
C PHE A 534 27.05 48.22 -21.42
N THR A 535 27.90 49.04 -22.06
CA THR A 535 29.36 49.01 -21.86
C THR A 535 29.89 50.40 -21.54
N VAL A 536 31.00 50.47 -20.81
CA VAL A 536 31.66 51.74 -20.45
C VAL A 536 32.14 52.50 -21.70
N LYS A 537 32.60 51.79 -22.74
CA LYS A 537 32.97 52.37 -24.04
C LYS A 537 31.76 53.02 -24.72
N ALA A 538 30.63 52.31 -24.80
CA ALA A 538 29.38 52.89 -25.30
C ALA A 538 28.94 54.10 -24.46
N ALA A 539 29.25 54.06 -23.16
CA ALA A 539 28.85 55.11 -22.24
C ALA A 539 29.65 56.42 -22.36
N ASN A 540 30.96 56.30 -22.54
CA ASN A 540 31.89 57.41 -22.40
C ASN A 540 32.55 57.82 -23.73
N HIS A 541 32.45 56.99 -24.76
CA HIS A 541 33.18 57.21 -26.03
C HIS A 541 32.25 57.22 -27.25
N ASP A 542 31.51 56.13 -27.49
CA ASP A 542 30.90 55.90 -28.81
C ASP A 542 29.83 56.96 -29.18
N PHE A 543 28.99 57.37 -28.22
CA PHE A 543 28.02 58.44 -28.42
C PHE A 543 28.68 59.78 -28.76
N TYR A 544 29.72 60.15 -28.01
CA TYR A 544 30.41 61.43 -28.15
C TYR A 544 31.22 61.48 -29.45
N ALA A 545 31.85 60.36 -29.84
CA ALA A 545 32.51 60.21 -31.13
C ALA A 545 31.53 60.39 -32.30
N LEU A 546 30.31 59.87 -32.20
CA LEU A 546 29.29 60.04 -33.24
C LEU A 546 28.74 61.48 -33.27
N MET A 547 28.50 62.09 -32.10
CA MET A 547 28.04 63.47 -31.99
C MET A 547 29.07 64.49 -32.48
N ARG A 548 30.35 64.17 -32.39
CA ARG A 548 31.46 64.99 -32.92
C ARG A 548 31.39 65.21 -34.43
N ASN A 549 30.98 64.20 -35.19
CA ASN A 549 30.82 64.33 -36.63
C ASN A 549 29.59 65.19 -36.98
N LYS A 550 28.61 65.24 -36.08
CA LYS A 550 27.37 65.97 -36.29
C LYS A 550 27.46 67.42 -35.79
N CYS A 551 28.21 67.70 -34.74
CA CYS A 551 28.35 69.00 -34.09
C CYS A 551 29.71 69.67 -34.44
N SER A 552 29.81 71.01 -34.34
CA SER A 552 31.06 71.73 -34.57
C SER A 552 32.11 71.55 -33.44
N CYS A 553 31.86 70.66 -32.46
CA CYS A 553 32.81 70.36 -31.38
C CYS A 553 34.02 69.53 -31.82
N GLY A 554 34.03 69.01 -33.06
CA GLY A 554 35.20 68.30 -33.61
C GLY A 554 36.50 69.09 -33.60
N HIS A 555 36.42 70.42 -33.71
CA HIS A 555 37.56 71.34 -33.75
C HIS A 555 38.01 71.87 -32.38
N LEU A 556 37.36 71.45 -31.29
CA LEU A 556 37.74 71.89 -29.96
C LEU A 556 38.99 71.15 -29.47
N GLU A 557 39.82 71.87 -28.72
CA GLU A 557 40.97 71.31 -28.02
C GLU A 557 40.53 70.21 -27.05
N ARG A 558 41.25 69.09 -27.03
CA ARG A 558 40.92 67.94 -26.18
C ARG A 558 42.00 67.69 -25.17
N VAL A 559 41.55 67.61 -23.92
CA VAL A 559 42.38 67.13 -22.83
C VAL A 559 42.40 65.61 -22.92
N LEU A 560 43.57 65.05 -23.25
CA LEU A 560 43.81 63.62 -23.14
C LEU A 560 44.04 63.30 -21.68
N PHE A 561 43.14 62.52 -21.09
CA PHE A 561 43.38 61.94 -19.77
C PHE A 561 44.30 60.74 -19.93
N PRO A 562 45.25 60.51 -19.00
CA PRO A 562 46.05 59.29 -18.99
C PRO A 562 45.11 58.09 -18.84
N VAL A 563 45.04 57.27 -19.88
CA VAL A 563 44.33 55.99 -19.87
C VAL A 563 45.31 54.93 -19.39
N PHE A 564 44.82 53.95 -18.63
CA PHE A 564 45.63 52.82 -18.21
C PHE A 564 46.17 52.06 -19.44
N GLU A 565 47.48 52.03 -19.60
CA GLU A 565 48.18 51.21 -20.60
C GLU A 565 48.76 49.98 -19.87
N PRO A 566 48.27 48.76 -20.16
CA PRO A 566 48.77 47.57 -19.52
C PRO A 566 50.23 47.35 -19.91
N SER A 567 51.07 47.04 -18.93
CA SER A 567 52.50 46.77 -19.11
C SER A 567 52.81 45.36 -19.65
N SER A 568 51.79 44.52 -19.90
CA SER A 568 51.92 43.15 -20.40
C SER A 568 50.77 42.76 -21.33
N ASP A 569 51.03 41.87 -22.29
CA ASP A 569 50.04 41.37 -23.27
C ASP A 569 48.90 40.54 -22.66
N TYR A 570 49.04 40.10 -21.40
CA TYR A 570 47.99 39.40 -20.65
C TYR A 570 47.17 40.39 -19.83
N ILE A 571 45.90 40.57 -20.19
CA ILE A 571 44.96 41.48 -19.54
C ILE A 571 43.81 40.65 -18.94
N GLU A 572 43.71 40.59 -17.62
CA GLU A 572 42.48 40.18 -16.94
C GLU A 572 41.83 41.41 -16.27
N PRO A 573 40.51 41.60 -16.38
CA PRO A 573 39.82 42.63 -15.62
C PRO A 573 40.00 42.35 -14.11
N ALA A 574 40.28 43.38 -13.32
CA ALA A 574 40.38 43.26 -11.87
C ALA A 574 39.07 42.65 -11.33
N ARG A 575 39.16 41.56 -10.56
CA ARG A 575 38.00 40.94 -9.89
C ARG A 575 37.36 41.97 -8.97
N THR A 576 36.23 42.53 -9.39
CA THR A 576 35.43 43.41 -8.54
C THR A 576 34.84 42.57 -7.41
N VAL A 577 35.38 42.73 -6.20
CA VAL A 577 34.74 42.22 -4.98
C VAL A 577 33.35 42.85 -4.91
N PRO A 578 32.25 42.08 -4.71
CA PRO A 578 30.95 42.68 -4.48
C PRO A 578 31.05 43.59 -3.26
N LEU A 579 30.64 44.85 -3.39
CA LEU A 579 30.55 45.75 -2.25
C LEU A 579 29.53 45.17 -1.23
N PRO A 580 29.81 45.27 0.08
CA PRO A 580 29.00 44.66 1.15
C PRO A 580 27.58 45.22 1.26
#